data_AF-A0A3N5PDH1-F1
#
_entry.id   AF-A0A3N5PDH1-F1
#
_cell.length_a   1.000
_cell.length_b   1.000
_cell.length_c   1.000
_cell.angle_alpha   90.00
_cell.angle_beta   90.00
_cell.angle_gamma   90.00
#
_symmetry.space_group_name_H-M   'P 1'
#
loop_
_entity.id
_entity.type
_entity.pdbx_description
1 polymer ?
#
loop_
_entity_poly.entity_id
_entity_poly.type
_entity_poly.pdbx_seq_one_letter_code
_entity_poly.pdbx_strand_id
1 'polypeptide(L)' 'QGDRLALAPTRIVLFCSNLLVGFPDRDELAEQIEITILHEIGHFFGLDEDAVARLGLE' A
#
# COMPACT_ATOMS: atom_id res chain seq x y z
N GLN A 1 18.22 26.04 -1.51
CA GLN A 1 18.19 25.45 -0.15
C GLN A 1 17.71 24.02 -0.33
N GLY A 2 18.60 23.05 -0.05
CA GLY A 2 18.54 21.68 -0.54
C GLY A 2 17.31 20.89 -0.08
N ASP A 3 16.79 20.13 -1.03
CA ASP A 3 15.70 19.16 -0.90
C ASP A 3 16.02 18.14 0.21
N ARG A 4 15.31 18.25 1.33
CA ARG A 4 15.44 17.38 2.51
C ARG A 4 14.65 16.07 2.37
N LEU A 5 14.11 15.77 1.18
CA LEU A 5 13.60 14.43 0.85
C LEU A 5 14.73 13.41 0.60
N ALA A 6 15.98 13.76 0.95
CA ALA A 6 17.10 12.86 1.02
C ALA A 6 16.84 11.66 1.95
N LEU A 7 16.28 10.60 1.36
CA LEU A 7 16.79 9.23 1.42
C LEU A 7 16.72 8.50 2.77
N ALA A 8 15.69 8.75 3.60
CA ALA A 8 15.26 7.71 4.53
C ALA A 8 14.49 6.65 3.71
N PRO A 9 14.75 5.34 3.88
CA PRO A 9 13.98 4.33 3.18
C PRO A 9 12.50 4.47 3.56
N THR A 10 11.64 4.76 2.57
CA THR A 10 10.19 4.59 2.73
C THR A 10 9.96 3.12 2.98
N ARG A 11 9.67 2.76 4.23
CA ARG A 11 9.49 1.38 4.66
C ARG A 11 8.00 1.10 4.77
N ILE A 12 7.47 0.34 3.82
CA ILE A 12 6.14 -0.26 3.93
C ILE A 12 6.29 -1.55 4.75
N VAL A 13 5.51 -1.68 5.82
CA VAL A 13 5.49 -2.87 6.67
C VAL A 13 4.15 -3.56 6.49
N LEU A 14 4.17 -4.72 5.83
CA LEU A 14 2.99 -5.52 5.59
C LEU A 14 2.83 -6.58 6.70
N PHE A 15 1.67 -6.65 7.34
CA PHE A 15 1.36 -7.66 8.34
C PHE A 15 0.69 -8.88 7.68
N CYS A 16 1.50 -9.76 7.09
CA CYS A 16 1.00 -10.88 6.28
C CYS A 16 0.11 -11.88 7.04
N SER A 17 0.24 -11.99 8.37
CA SER A 17 -0.56 -12.95 9.15
C SER A 17 -2.06 -12.71 9.04
N ASN A 18 -2.50 -11.45 8.98
CA ASN A 18 -3.92 -11.13 8.88
C ASN A 18 -4.44 -11.39 7.46
N LEU A 19 -3.62 -11.06 6.45
CA LEU A 19 -3.95 -11.31 5.05
C LEU A 19 -4.08 -12.80 4.76
N LEU A 20 -3.18 -13.64 5.28
CA LEU A 20 -3.23 -15.09 5.11
C LEU A 20 -4.47 -15.75 5.74
N VAL A 21 -5.04 -15.15 6.79
CA VAL A 21 -6.28 -15.64 7.42
C VAL A 21 -7.51 -15.21 6.62
N GLY A 22 -7.48 -14.01 6.04
CA GLY A 22 -8.58 -13.48 5.21
C GLY A 22 -8.63 -14.07 3.79
N PHE A 23 -7.46 -14.36 3.21
CA PHE A 23 -7.30 -14.75 1.82
C PHE A 23 -6.50 -16.06 1.72
N PRO A 24 -7.18 -17.22 1.83
CA PRO A 24 -6.53 -18.53 1.75
C PRO A 24 -6.15 -18.90 0.31
N ASP A 25 -6.78 -18.27 -0.68
CA ASP A 25 -6.40 -18.40 -2.09
C ASP A 25 -5.18 -17.53 -2.39
N ARG A 26 -4.25 -18.09 -3.17
CA ARG A 26 -2.97 -17.42 -3.45
C ARG A 26 -3.12 -16.24 -4.39
N ASP A 27 -4.02 -16.33 -5.36
CA ASP A 27 -4.20 -15.29 -6.37
C ASP A 27 -4.99 -14.12 -5.75
N GLU A 28 -6.00 -14.42 -4.94
CA GLU A 28 -6.74 -13.42 -4.15
C GLU A 28 -5.81 -12.72 -3.13
N LEU A 29 -4.94 -13.47 -2.45
CA LEU A 29 -3.95 -12.89 -1.54
C LEU A 29 -2.97 -11.96 -2.29
N ALA A 30 -2.54 -12.32 -3.49
CA ALA A 30 -1.63 -11.50 -4.28
C ALA A 30 -2.27 -10.17 -4.70
N GLU A 31 -3.53 -10.21 -5.13
CA GLU A 31 -4.32 -9.02 -5.45
C GLU A 31 -4.45 -8.09 -4.24
N GLN A 32 -4.73 -8.65 -3.07
CA GLN A 32 -4.88 -7.88 -1.83
C GLN A 32 -3.56 -7.25 -1.35
N ILE A 33 -2.44 -7.95 -1.55
CA ILE A 33 -1.10 -7.40 -1.29
C ILE A 33 -0.81 -6.23 -2.25
N GLU A 34 -1.11 -6.39 -3.54
CA GLU A 34 -0.91 -5.35 -4.55
C GLU A 34 -1.73 -4.09 -4.21
N ILE A 35 -3.01 -4.29 -3.89
CA ILE A 35 -3.92 -3.25 -3.44
C ILE A 35 -3.34 -2.50 -2.22
N THR A 36 -2.94 -3.22 -1.18
CA THR A 36 -2.39 -2.64 0.05
C THR A 36 -1.12 -1.82 -0.21
N ILE A 37 -0.23 -2.31 -1.08
CA ILE A 37 1.02 -1.61 -1.41
C ILE A 37 0.73 -0.33 -2.19
N LEU A 38 -0.14 -0.41 -3.21
CA LEU A 38 -0.49 0.75 -4.02
C LEU A 38 -1.23 1.82 -3.20
N HIS A 39 -2.02 1.41 -2.21
CA HIS A 39 -2.61 2.29 -1.21
C HIS A 39 -1.57 3.14 -0.46
N GLU A 40 -0.61 2.47 0.16
CA GLU A 40 0.43 3.12 0.97
C GLU A 40 1.35 3.99 0.09
N ILE A 41 1.59 3.57 -1.16
CA ILE A 41 2.30 4.38 -2.15
C ILE A 41 1.49 5.63 -2.50
N GLY A 42 0.17 5.52 -2.70
CA GLY A 42 -0.72 6.65 -2.93
C GLY A 42 -0.63 7.68 -1.80
N HIS A 43 -0.75 7.22 -0.55
CA HIS A 43 -0.58 8.06 0.64
C HIS A 43 0.81 8.70 0.70
N PHE A 44 1.87 7.98 0.33
CA PHE A 44 3.22 8.53 0.24
C PHE A 44 3.33 9.68 -0.78
N PHE A 45 2.60 9.63 -1.88
CA PHE A 45 2.53 10.70 -2.88
C PHE A 45 1.51 11.81 -2.53
N GLY A 46 0.83 11.70 -1.39
CA GLY A 46 -0.14 12.70 -0.91
C GLY A 46 -1.54 12.53 -1.46
N LEU A 47 -1.89 11.34 -1.96
CA LEU A 47 -3.29 10.99 -2.25
C LEU A 47 -4.04 10.77 -0.93
N ASP A 48 -5.28 11.25 -0.87
CA ASP A 48 -6.20 10.97 0.24
C ASP A 48 -6.99 9.68 -0.01
N GLU A 49 -7.69 9.20 1.01
CA GLU A 49 -8.54 7.98 0.94
C GLU A 49 -9.49 8.03 -0.26
N ASP A 50 -10.13 9.16 -0.52
CA ASP A 50 -11.05 9.32 -1.65
C ASP A 50 -10.33 9.20 -3.00
N ALA A 51 -9.11 9.72 -3.11
CA ALA A 51 -8.30 9.59 -4.32
C ALA A 51 -7.83 8.17 -4.57
N VAL A 52 -7.54 7.43 -3.50
CA VAL A 52 -7.11 6.06 -3.63
C VAL A 52 -8.28 5.11 -3.91
N ALA A 53 -9.44 5.32 -3.28
CA ALA A 53 -10.69 4.62 -3.61
C ALA A 53 -11.08 4.80 -5.08
N ARG A 54 -10.91 6.01 -5.64
CA ARG A 54 -11.13 6.25 -7.08
C ARG A 54 -10.24 5.43 -8.01
N LEU A 55 -9.12 4.89 -7.50
CA LEU A 55 -8.23 4.00 -8.25
C LEU A 55 -8.60 2.52 -8.10
N GLY A 56 -9.67 2.20 -7.36
CA GLY A 56 -10.12 0.83 -7.11
C GLY A 56 -9.19 0.09 -6.15
N LEU A 57 -8.54 0.82 -5.25
CA LEU A 57 -7.60 0.25 -4.30
C LEU A 57 -8.26 -0.08 -2.95
N GLU A 58 -9.55 0.18 -2.72
CA GLU A 58 -10.24 -0.10 -1.44
C GLU A 58 -10.27 -1.57 -0.96
#